data_AF-A0AA36FBG9-F1
#
_entry.id   AF-A0AA36FBG9-F1
#
_cell.length_a   1.000
_cell.length_b   1.000
_cell.length_c   1.000
_cell.angle_alpha   90.00
_cell.angle_beta   90.00
_cell.angle_gamma   90.00
#
_symmetry.space_group_name_H-M   'P 1'
#
loop_
_entity.id
_entity.type
_entity.pdbx_description
1 polymer ?
#
loop_
_entity_poly.entity_id
_entity_poly.type
_entity_poly.pdbx_seq_one_letter_code
_entity_poly.pdbx_strand_id
1 'polypeptide(L)'
;MKKQNVRTLSLIVCTFTYLLVGAAVFDALESEYENEMKRKLQSEESRLLHKYNISSEDFRVLTRNVIKSVPLKAGIQWKFAGAFYFATTVITTIGYGHSTPQTVGGKIFLKSRFHLKIDDLYTTKTQPDWKAV
;
A
#
# COMPACT_ATOMS: atom_id res chain seq x y z
N MET A 1 7.48 30.60 23.19
CA MET A 1 7.83 29.62 22.13
C MET A 1 8.12 30.34 20.83
N LYS A 2 9.13 29.92 20.05
CA LYS A 2 9.38 30.50 18.72
C LYS A 2 8.14 30.31 17.84
N LYS A 3 7.75 31.33 17.06
CA LYS A 3 6.56 31.30 16.18
C LYS A 3 6.55 30.09 15.22
N GLN A 4 7.73 29.62 14.81
CA GLN A 4 7.92 28.42 13.99
C GLN A 4 7.46 27.14 14.71
N ASN A 5 7.82 26.97 15.99
CA ASN A 5 7.46 25.81 16.79
C ASN A 5 5.95 25.73 17.03
N VAL A 6 5.30 26.89 17.22
CA VAL A 6 3.84 26.98 17.38
C VAL A 6 3.13 26.53 16.09
N ARG A 7 3.62 26.97 14.91
CA ARG A 7 3.05 26.58 13.61
C ARG A 7 3.18 25.08 13.36
N THR A 8 4.37 24.51 13.61
CA THR A 8 4.59 23.07 13.45
C THR A 8 3.70 22.26 14.40
N LEU A 9 3.61 22.66 15.68
CA LEU A 9 2.76 21.99 16.66
C LEU A 9 1.28 22.04 16.28
N SER A 10 0.80 23.20 15.79
CA SER A 10 -0.57 23.36 15.33
C SER A 10 -0.90 22.46 14.13
N LEU A 11 0.03 22.31 13.18
CA LEU A 11 -0.17 21.41 12.04
C LEU A 11 -0.21 19.95 12.49
N ILE A 12 0.65 19.55 13.43
CA ILE A 12 0.65 18.19 13.97
C ILE A 12 -0.70 17.88 14.63
N VAL A 13 -1.19 18.76 15.51
CA VAL A 13 -2.49 18.57 16.18
C VAL A 13 -3.65 18.54 15.18
N CYS A 14 -3.65 19.42 14.17
CA CYS A 14 -4.67 19.44 13.12
C CYS A 14 -4.66 18.14 12.31
N THR A 15 -3.48 17.64 11.91
CA THR A 15 -3.36 16.37 11.18
C THR A 15 -3.85 15.19 12.01
N PHE A 16 -3.47 15.11 13.29
CA PHE A 16 -3.93 14.03 14.17
C PHE A 16 -5.45 14.04 14.35
N THR A 17 -6.03 15.23 14.59
CA THR A 17 -7.49 15.35 14.72
C THR A 17 -8.22 14.98 13.43
N TYR A 18 -7.70 15.39 12.27
CA TYR A 18 -8.23 14.98 10.97
C TYR A 18 -8.20 13.46 10.78
N LEU A 19 -7.10 12.80 11.15
CA LEU A 19 -6.98 11.34 11.06
C LEU A 19 -7.97 10.62 11.99
N LEU A 20 -8.16 11.12 13.22
CA LEU A 20 -9.12 10.53 14.17
C LEU A 20 -10.56 10.64 13.68
N VAL A 21 -10.94 11.82 13.16
CA VAL A 21 -12.27 12.02 12.58
C VAL A 21 -12.46 11.15 11.35
N GLY A 22 -11.47 11.09 10.45
CA GLY A 22 -11.51 10.22 9.27
C GLY A 22 -11.66 8.75 9.65
N ALA A 23 -10.93 8.28 10.66
CA ALA A 23 -11.05 6.90 11.16
C ALA A 23 -12.46 6.60 11.69
N ALA A 24 -13.04 7.49 12.49
CA ALA A 24 -14.40 7.32 13.00
C ALA A 24 -15.46 7.32 11.89
N VAL A 25 -15.29 8.18 10.88
CA VAL A 25 -16.19 8.23 9.71
C VAL A 25 -16.09 6.93 8.90
N PHE A 26 -14.89 6.46 8.58
CA PHE A 26 -14.72 5.21 7.84
C PHE A 26 -15.21 3.99 8.62
N ASP A 27 -14.99 3.93 9.94
CA ASP A 27 -15.52 2.87 10.78
C ASP A 27 -17.06 2.85 10.74
N ALA A 28 -17.71 4.02 10.89
CA ALA A 28 -19.17 4.12 10.84
C ALA A 28 -19.75 3.76 9.46
N LEU A 29 -19.02 4.04 8.37
CA LEU A 29 -19.51 3.81 7.00
C LEU A 29 -19.21 2.41 6.47
N GLU A 30 -18.03 1.86 6.76
CA GLU A 30 -17.51 0.66 6.09
C GLU A 30 -17.58 -0.61 6.97
N SER A 31 -17.59 -0.47 8.31
CA SER A 31 -17.45 -1.63 9.21
C SER A 31 -18.63 -2.60 9.15
N GLU A 32 -19.87 -2.11 9.00
CA GLU A 32 -21.03 -3.00 8.85
C GLU A 32 -20.99 -3.77 7.53
N TYR A 33 -20.63 -3.08 6.44
CA TYR A 33 -20.52 -3.66 5.10
C TYR A 33 -19.43 -4.73 5.04
N GLU A 34 -18.24 -4.47 5.61
CA GLU A 34 -17.15 -5.46 5.67
C GLU A 34 -17.58 -6.71 6.46
N ASN A 35 -18.25 -6.52 7.60
CA ASN A 35 -18.73 -7.62 8.42
C ASN A 35 -19.80 -8.45 7.70
N GLU A 36 -20.72 -7.82 6.97
CA GLU A 36 -21.72 -8.54 6.17
C GLU A 36 -21.06 -9.31 5.04
N MET A 37 -20.12 -8.70 4.31
CA MET A 37 -19.37 -9.36 3.25
C MET A 37 -18.61 -10.57 3.77
N LYS A 38 -17.96 -10.44 4.93
CA LYS A 38 -17.26 -11.54 5.62
C LYS A 38 -18.21 -12.67 5.98
N ARG A 39 -19.39 -12.37 6.54
CA ARG A 39 -20.41 -13.38 6.85
C ARG A 39 -20.90 -14.10 5.60
N LYS A 40 -21.19 -13.36 4.52
CA LYS A 40 -21.59 -13.94 3.22
C LYS A 40 -20.52 -14.89 2.69
N LEU A 41 -19.26 -14.46 2.68
CA LEU A 41 -18.15 -15.28 2.21
C LEU A 41 -17.97 -16.55 3.04
N GLN A 42 -18.06 -16.46 4.38
CA GLN A 42 -17.99 -17.61 5.28
C GLN A 42 -19.15 -18.58 5.09
N SER A 43 -20.36 -18.06 4.86
CA SER A 43 -21.53 -18.89 4.59
C SER A 43 -21.41 -19.64 3.26
N GLU A 44 -20.89 -18.99 2.22
CA GLU A 44 -20.65 -19.60 0.92
C GLU A 44 -19.51 -20.63 0.97
N GLU A 45 -18.43 -20.33 1.70
CA GLU A 45 -17.37 -21.31 1.98
C GLU A 45 -17.94 -22.56 2.66
N SER A 46 -18.71 -22.39 3.73
CA SER A 46 -19.33 -23.52 4.45
C SER A 46 -20.26 -24.33 3.54
N ARG A 47 -21.05 -23.63 2.69
CA ARG A 47 -21.93 -24.26 1.70
C ARG A 47 -21.14 -25.10 0.70
N LEU A 48 -19.99 -24.62 0.22
CA LEU A 48 -19.15 -25.34 -0.73
C LEU A 48 -18.44 -26.54 -0.08
N LEU A 49 -17.87 -26.35 1.11
CA LEU A 49 -17.23 -27.43 1.87
C LEU A 49 -18.19 -28.60 2.09
N HIS A 50 -19.41 -28.31 2.55
CA HIS A 50 -20.41 -29.34 2.80
C HIS A 50 -20.97 -29.94 1.51
N LYS A 51 -21.35 -29.13 0.51
CA LYS A 51 -21.96 -29.60 -0.75
C LYS A 51 -21.05 -30.55 -1.53
N TYR A 52 -19.74 -30.32 -1.49
CA TYR A 52 -18.75 -31.07 -2.27
C TYR A 52 -17.84 -31.96 -1.41
N ASN A 53 -18.08 -32.04 -0.10
CA ASN A 53 -17.27 -32.80 0.85
C ASN A 53 -15.77 -32.47 0.76
N ILE A 54 -15.45 -31.17 0.69
CA ILE A 54 -14.07 -30.67 0.60
C ILE A 54 -13.54 -30.40 2.02
N SER A 55 -12.30 -30.77 2.30
CA SER A 55 -11.67 -30.44 3.58
C SER A 55 -11.30 -28.96 3.66
N SER A 56 -11.29 -28.37 4.85
CA SER A 56 -10.88 -26.96 5.03
C SER A 56 -9.45 -26.70 4.52
N GLU A 57 -8.57 -27.71 4.60
CA GLU A 57 -7.19 -27.59 4.12
C GLU A 57 -7.12 -27.57 2.58
N ASP A 58 -7.86 -28.45 1.91
CA ASP A 58 -7.90 -28.48 0.44
C ASP A 58 -8.55 -27.22 -0.13
N PHE A 59 -9.60 -26.71 0.53
CA PHE A 59 -10.24 -25.45 0.16
C PHE A 59 -9.27 -24.26 0.31
N ARG A 60 -8.40 -24.28 1.33
CA ARG A 60 -7.34 -23.27 1.51
C ARG A 60 -6.32 -23.33 0.38
N VAL A 61 -5.90 -24.52 -0.04
CA VAL A 61 -4.98 -24.70 -1.17
C VAL A 61 -5.62 -24.20 -2.46
N LEU A 62 -6.89 -24.56 -2.71
CA LEU A 62 -7.65 -24.09 -3.86
C LEU A 62 -7.75 -22.56 -3.89
N THR A 63 -8.16 -21.95 -2.79
CA THR A 63 -8.30 -20.49 -2.67
C THR A 63 -6.97 -19.79 -2.90
N ARG A 64 -5.87 -20.30 -2.31
CA ARG A 64 -4.52 -19.79 -2.54
C ARG A 64 -4.14 -19.83 -4.02
N ASN A 65 -4.43 -20.93 -4.71
CA ASN A 65 -4.12 -21.07 -6.13
C ASN A 65 -4.98 -20.13 -6.99
N VAL A 66 -6.25 -19.96 -6.66
CA VAL A 66 -7.15 -19.01 -7.33
C VAL A 66 -6.64 -17.58 -7.16
N ILE A 67 -6.31 -17.13 -5.94
CA ILE A 67 -5.78 -15.79 -5.67
C ILE A 67 -4.48 -15.55 -6.45
N LYS A 68 -3.55 -16.52 -6.46
CA LYS A 68 -2.31 -16.43 -7.25
C LYS A 68 -2.56 -16.35 -8.75
N SER A 69 -3.67 -16.91 -9.24
CA SER A 69 -4.03 -16.87 -10.66
C SER A 69 -4.69 -15.55 -11.09
N VAL A 70 -5.29 -14.77 -10.16
CA VAL A 70 -5.95 -13.49 -10.47
C VAL A 70 -5.09 -12.54 -11.30
N PRO A 71 -3.83 -12.22 -10.93
CA PRO A 71 -3.00 -11.33 -11.73
C PRO A 71 -2.66 -11.89 -13.12
N LEU A 72 -2.70 -13.21 -13.30
CA LEU A 72 -2.46 -13.86 -14.59
C LEU A 72 -3.66 -13.72 -15.53
N LYS A 73 -4.89 -13.62 -14.98
CA LYS A 73 -6.12 -13.42 -15.76
C LYS A 73 -6.21 -12.03 -16.39
N ALA A 74 -5.55 -11.04 -15.80
CA ALA A 74 -5.46 -9.68 -16.34
C ALA A 74 -4.47 -9.56 -17.53
N GLY A 75 -3.94 -10.67 -18.04
CA GLY A 75 -2.99 -10.69 -19.15
C GLY A 75 -1.53 -10.51 -18.73
N ILE A 76 -0.63 -10.35 -19.71
CA ILE A 76 0.81 -10.23 -19.47
C ILE A 76 1.16 -8.82 -18.98
N GLN A 77 1.14 -8.63 -17.66
CA GLN A 77 1.40 -7.34 -16.98
C GLN A 77 2.86 -6.84 -17.12
N TRP A 78 3.83 -7.73 -17.36
CA TRP A 78 5.26 -7.38 -17.40
C TRP A 78 5.86 -7.26 -18.81
N LYS A 79 5.02 -6.94 -19.81
CA LYS A 79 5.51 -6.42 -21.10
C LYS A 79 5.87 -4.94 -20.97
N PHE A 80 6.58 -4.39 -21.96
CA PHE A 80 7.08 -3.00 -21.93
C PHE A 80 6.02 -1.97 -21.51
N ALA A 81 4.81 -2.02 -22.08
CA ALA A 81 3.73 -1.08 -21.74
C ALA A 81 3.30 -1.18 -20.27
N GLY A 82 3.15 -2.39 -19.73
CA GLY A 82 2.80 -2.59 -18.32
C GLY A 82 3.94 -2.25 -17.36
N ALA A 83 5.18 -2.52 -17.74
CA ALA A 83 6.37 -2.10 -16.99
C ALA A 83 6.54 -0.57 -16.99
N PHE A 84 6.25 0.10 -18.11
CA PHE A 84 6.25 1.55 -18.21
C PHE A 84 5.16 2.18 -17.34
N TYR A 85 3.93 1.66 -17.42
CA TYR A 85 2.83 2.07 -16.54
C TYR A 85 3.21 1.90 -15.06
N PHE A 86 3.76 0.74 -14.67
CA PHE A 86 4.23 0.49 -13.32
C PHE A 86 5.28 1.53 -12.89
N ALA A 87 6.28 1.81 -13.74
CA ALA A 87 7.30 2.83 -13.46
C ALA A 87 6.68 4.23 -13.25
N THR A 88 5.67 4.61 -14.04
CA THR A 88 4.93 5.87 -13.84
C THR A 88 4.26 5.91 -12.46
N THR A 89 3.57 4.84 -12.05
CA THR A 89 2.90 4.78 -10.73
C THR A 89 3.88 4.84 -9.56
N VAL A 90 5.11 4.35 -9.74
CA VAL A 90 6.19 4.42 -8.75
C VAL A 90 6.73 5.84 -8.64
N ILE A 91 7.05 6.48 -9.78
CA ILE A 91 7.62 7.85 -9.80
C ILE A 91 6.61 8.88 -9.28
N THR A 92 5.33 8.72 -9.61
CA THR A 92 4.23 9.58 -9.15
C THR A 92 3.77 9.28 -7.73
N THR A 93 4.33 8.25 -7.07
CA THR A 93 3.94 7.79 -5.73
C THR A 93 2.47 7.39 -5.58
N ILE A 94 1.78 7.09 -6.69
CA ILE A 94 0.38 6.64 -6.69
C ILE A 94 0.29 5.21 -6.15
N GLY A 95 1.09 4.29 -6.72
CA GLY A 95 1.27 2.93 -6.20
C GLY A 95 0.00 2.09 -6.01
N TYR A 96 -0.83 1.91 -7.04
CA TYR A 96 -2.10 1.16 -6.96
C TYR A 96 -2.00 -0.29 -6.42
N GLY A 97 -0.84 -0.94 -6.51
CA GLY A 97 -0.63 -2.27 -5.93
C GLY A 97 -1.17 -3.47 -6.72
N HIS A 98 -1.90 -3.26 -7.83
CA HIS A 98 -2.38 -4.35 -8.70
C HIS A 98 -1.26 -5.12 -9.41
N SER A 99 -0.04 -4.58 -9.46
CA SER A 99 1.15 -5.22 -9.99
C SER A 99 2.35 -4.85 -9.15
N THR A 100 3.02 -5.86 -8.59
CA THR A 100 4.18 -5.68 -7.71
C THR A 100 5.28 -6.67 -8.09
N PRO A 101 6.56 -6.26 -8.05
CA PRO A 101 7.68 -7.13 -8.40
C PRO A 101 7.75 -8.30 -7.43
N GLN A 102 7.61 -9.52 -7.96
CA GLN A 102 7.68 -10.74 -7.16
C GLN A 102 9.11 -11.25 -6.98
N THR A 103 10.01 -10.92 -7.92
CA THR A 103 11.41 -11.36 -7.91
C THR A 103 12.24 -10.56 -6.91
N VAL A 104 13.27 -11.20 -6.35
CA VAL A 104 14.23 -10.55 -5.43
C VAL A 104 14.88 -9.34 -6.09
N GLY A 105 15.35 -9.48 -7.34
CA GLY A 105 15.97 -8.39 -8.11
C GLY A 105 15.02 -7.22 -8.35
N GLY A 106 13.76 -7.48 -8.73
CA GLY A 106 12.76 -6.41 -8.93
C GLY A 106 12.44 -5.66 -7.63
N LYS A 107 12.38 -6.36 -6.49
CA LYS A 107 12.18 -5.73 -5.18
C LYS A 107 13.37 -4.87 -4.77
N ILE A 108 14.60 -5.33 -5.02
CA ILE A 108 15.82 -4.56 -4.76
C ILE A 108 15.86 -3.31 -5.64
N PHE A 109 15.59 -3.44 -6.93
CA PHE A 109 15.56 -2.32 -7.88
C PHE A 109 14.48 -1.27 -7.54
N LEU A 110 13.30 -1.71 -7.10
CA LEU A 110 12.27 -0.80 -6.64
C LEU A 110 12.71 -0.04 -5.36
N LYS A 111 13.30 -0.76 -4.39
CA LYS A 111 13.75 -0.18 -3.12
C LYS A 111 14.94 0.76 -3.28
N SER A 112 15.87 0.47 -4.18
CA SER A 112 17.04 1.34 -4.43
C SER A 112 16.63 2.74 -4.88
N ARG A 113 15.44 2.89 -5.48
CA ARG A 113 14.89 4.18 -5.90
C ARG A 113 14.29 5.03 -4.76
N PHE A 114 13.94 4.44 -3.60
CA PHE A 114 13.40 5.17 -2.45
C PHE A 114 14.49 5.77 -1.53
N HIS A 115 15.75 5.32 -1.62
CA HIS A 115 16.86 5.93 -0.88
C HIS A 115 17.27 7.31 -1.44
N LEU A 116 17.14 7.52 -2.75
CA LEU A 116 17.60 8.72 -3.45
C LEU A 116 16.69 9.96 -3.34
N LYS A 117 15.74 10.01 -2.40
CA LYS A 117 14.90 11.22 -2.20
C LYS A 117 14.95 11.79 -0.78
N ILE A 118 15.59 11.08 0.15
CA ILE A 118 15.85 11.58 1.51
C ILE A 118 17.24 12.22 1.58
N ASP A 119 18.22 11.73 0.80
CA ASP A 119 19.59 12.26 0.85
C ASP A 119 19.72 13.66 0.22
N ASP A 120 19.02 13.96 -0.89
CA ASP A 120 19.09 15.27 -1.56
C ASP A 120 18.51 16.44 -0.74
N LEU A 121 17.70 16.16 0.29
CA LEU A 121 17.14 17.20 1.18
C LEU A 121 17.99 17.44 2.44
N TYR A 122 19.03 16.64 2.68
CA TYR A 122 19.93 16.79 3.82
C TYR A 122 21.33 17.32 3.43
N THR A 123 21.77 17.26 2.16
CA THR A 123 23.14 17.69 1.79
C THR A 123 23.29 19.18 1.44
N THR A 124 22.22 19.95 1.22
CA THR A 124 22.32 21.33 0.72
C THR A 124 22.28 22.43 1.80
N LYS A 125 22.40 22.10 3.09
CA LYS A 125 22.35 23.10 4.18
C LYS A 125 23.43 23.00 5.26
N THR A 126 24.59 22.43 4.94
CA THR A 126 25.77 22.50 5.83
C THR A 126 27.01 22.95 5.07
N GLN A 127 27.04 24.23 4.71
CA GLN A 127 28.31 24.92 4.51
C GLN A 127 28.20 26.33 5.14
N PRO A 128 28.69 26.52 6.38
CA PRO A 128 28.91 27.85 6.92
C PRO A 128 30.22 28.40 6.35
N ASP A 129 30.08 29.42 5.50
CA ASP A 129 31.14 30.26 4.97
C ASP A 129 31.62 31.21 6.08
N TRP A 130 32.77 30.92 6.69
CA TRP A 130 33.43 31.82 7.66
C TRP A 130 34.87 32.17 7.27
N LYS A 131 35.25 31.97 6.02
CA LYS A 131 36.55 32.43 5.49
C LYS A 131 36.39 33.58 4.51
N ALA A 132 35.85 34.68 4.99
CA ALA A 132 36.09 35.99 4.41
C ALA A 132 35.85 37.05 5.48
N VAL A 133 36.92 37.81 5.77
CA VAL A 133 37.07 38.93 6.72
C VAL A 133 37.44 38.54 8.15
#